data_AF-A0A316DH38-F1
#
_entry.id   AF-A0A316DH38-F1
#
_cell.length_a   1.000
_cell.length_b   1.000
_cell.length_c   1.000
_cell.angle_alpha   90.00
_cell.angle_beta   90.00
_cell.angle_gamma   90.00
#
_symmetry.space_group_name_H-M   'P 1'
#
loop_
_entity.id
_entity.type
_entity.pdbx_description
1 polymer ?
#
loop_
_entity_poly.entity_id
_entity_poly.type
_entity_poly.pdbx_seq_one_letter_code
_entity_poly.pdbx_strand_id
1 'polypeptide(L)'
;MSLIIPFIEEEIIDQYLYDDNPRPWIIGFSGGKDSTMLLQLVWIALKKIPAELLTREIYIICNDTMVENPHIVDFINRTLERVKIAAAEQSLPFFVRQTTPRLEDTFWVNLIGKGYPAPNNTFRWCTERLKINPTTHFIKSKIDEKGEVIILLGTRSAESQNRAKSIKKHAVKGQRLRKHLLPSAYVYAPIKDIETNEVWQYLQQVPPPWGGTNKELVTLYKNANSGDCPLVIDEKTPSCGNSRFGCWVCTVVKKDKSMEGLILNGEEWMYPLLDLRDELVDGRNIRENREIFRRHRRFKQTKSEVAKKKAKIEEETEEEREDGSWGAYIPAYRAKILRMVLEAQKEIQETQGETIQLISHQELVAIQVIWYRDGILRQKVADIYNSIYNTHLDMSKHEEKFRQEEELLREVFVDEDDFDFIQKSLNVLKTKTLMVKKRGLSSDIENLVEEAINKKK
;
A
#
# COMPACT_ATOMS: atom_id res chain seq x y z
N MET A 1 23.10 -24.53 10.45
CA MET A 1 23.70 -23.18 10.64
C MET A 1 25.21 -23.03 10.39
N SER A 2 26.15 -23.58 11.19
CA SER A 2 27.59 -23.18 11.08
C SER A 2 28.25 -23.44 9.72
N LEU A 3 27.74 -24.39 8.93
CA LEU A 3 28.29 -24.74 7.62
C LEU A 3 27.65 -23.99 6.44
N ILE A 4 26.43 -23.46 6.59
CA ILE A 4 25.69 -22.88 5.45
C ILE A 4 25.97 -21.38 5.31
N ILE A 5 26.13 -20.66 6.41
CA ILE A 5 26.36 -19.20 6.38
C ILE A 5 27.68 -18.85 5.67
N PRO A 6 28.83 -19.48 5.96
CA PRO A 6 30.06 -19.20 5.23
C PRO A 6 29.94 -19.47 3.73
N PHE A 7 29.24 -20.55 3.35
CA PHE A 7 28.96 -20.88 1.95
C PHE A 7 28.12 -19.80 1.26
N ILE A 8 27.08 -19.29 1.92
CA ILE A 8 26.26 -18.20 1.38
C ILE A 8 27.08 -16.91 1.23
N GLU A 9 27.93 -16.58 2.21
CA GLU A 9 28.81 -15.42 2.14
C GLU A 9 29.81 -15.53 0.98
N GLU A 10 30.43 -16.70 0.80
CA GLU A 10 31.31 -16.97 -0.35
C GLU A 10 30.56 -16.88 -1.68
N GLU A 11 29.34 -17.42 -1.76
CA GLU A 11 28.51 -17.33 -2.97
C GLU A 11 28.17 -15.87 -3.31
N ILE A 12 27.87 -15.04 -2.30
CA ILE A 12 27.63 -13.62 -2.48
C ILE A 12 28.89 -12.91 -2.99
N ILE A 13 30.06 -13.20 -2.41
CA ILE A 13 31.35 -12.61 -2.85
C ILE A 13 31.64 -13.00 -4.30
N ASP A 14 31.48 -14.27 -4.64
CA ASP A 14 31.72 -14.79 -5.98
C ASP A 14 30.78 -14.14 -7.01
N GLN A 15 29.48 -14.04 -6.68
CA GLN A 15 28.51 -13.33 -7.52
C GLN A 15 28.78 -11.81 -7.59
N TYR A 16 29.40 -11.22 -6.57
CA TYR A 16 29.79 -9.82 -6.58
C TYR A 16 30.94 -9.56 -7.55
N LEU A 17 32.02 -10.34 -7.42
CA LEU A 17 33.29 -10.13 -8.12
C LEU A 17 33.29 -10.63 -9.57
N TYR A 18 32.63 -11.75 -9.86
CA TYR A 18 32.77 -12.46 -11.13
C TYR A 18 31.50 -12.42 -11.99
N ASP A 19 30.66 -11.41 -11.82
CA ASP A 19 29.56 -11.18 -12.76
C ASP A 19 30.12 -10.54 -14.05
N ASP A 20 29.65 -11.02 -15.22
CA ASP A 20 30.14 -10.57 -16.53
C ASP A 20 29.99 -9.04 -16.74
N ASN A 21 29.02 -8.42 -16.06
CA ASN A 21 28.75 -6.99 -16.06
C ASN A 21 28.70 -6.46 -14.61
N PRO A 22 29.17 -5.23 -14.33
CA PRO A 22 29.04 -4.61 -13.00
C PRO A 22 27.61 -4.10 -12.75
N ARG A 23 26.60 -4.96 -12.91
CA ARG A 23 25.18 -4.63 -12.76
C ARG A 23 24.90 -4.15 -11.33
N PRO A 24 24.27 -2.99 -11.10
CA PRO A 24 23.92 -2.59 -9.75
C PRO A 24 23.02 -3.63 -9.08
N TRP A 25 23.22 -3.79 -7.78
CA TRP A 25 22.38 -4.66 -6.96
C TRP A 25 21.25 -3.86 -6.33
N ILE A 26 20.07 -4.46 -6.27
CA ILE A 26 18.88 -3.89 -5.66
C ILE A 26 18.42 -4.86 -4.57
N ILE A 27 18.58 -4.49 -3.30
CA ILE A 27 18.11 -5.27 -2.16
C ILE A 27 16.75 -4.73 -1.74
N GLY A 28 15.71 -5.56 -1.86
CA GLY A 28 14.40 -5.23 -1.30
C GLY A 28 14.40 -5.39 0.23
N PHE A 29 14.29 -4.28 0.96
CA PHE A 29 14.29 -4.25 2.41
C PHE A 29 12.92 -3.84 2.96
N SER A 30 12.29 -4.73 3.72
CA SER A 30 10.96 -4.50 4.32
C SER A 30 11.00 -4.39 5.84
N GLY A 31 12.19 -4.35 6.46
CA GLY A 31 12.34 -4.38 7.92
C GLY A 31 11.94 -5.69 8.59
N GLY A 32 11.64 -6.74 7.82
CA GLY A 32 11.30 -8.06 8.35
C GLY A 32 12.53 -8.94 8.55
N LYS A 33 12.36 -10.05 9.29
CA LYS A 33 13.45 -10.99 9.62
C LYS A 33 14.27 -11.44 8.39
N ASP A 34 13.60 -11.77 7.29
CA ASP A 34 14.23 -12.36 6.12
C ASP A 34 15.04 -11.30 5.33
N SER A 35 14.47 -10.09 5.17
CA SER A 35 15.19 -8.97 4.52
C SER A 35 16.35 -8.45 5.37
N THR A 36 16.21 -8.48 6.70
CA THR A 36 17.30 -8.09 7.63
C THR A 36 18.46 -9.07 7.55
N MET A 37 18.19 -10.39 7.58
CA MET A 37 19.22 -11.41 7.42
C MET A 37 19.93 -11.29 6.06
N LEU A 38 19.17 -11.12 4.98
CA LEU A 38 19.74 -10.91 3.64
C LEU A 38 20.70 -9.72 3.62
N LEU A 39 20.27 -8.57 4.14
CA LEU A 39 21.10 -7.36 4.16
C LEU A 39 22.35 -7.55 5.03
N GLN A 40 22.23 -8.19 6.20
CA GLN A 40 23.38 -8.51 7.05
C GLN A 40 24.40 -9.40 6.33
N LEU A 41 23.94 -10.46 5.67
CA LEU A 41 24.82 -11.39 4.96
C LEU A 41 25.54 -10.71 3.80
N VAL A 42 24.82 -9.92 2.99
CA VAL A 42 25.44 -9.18 1.89
C VAL A 42 26.47 -8.18 2.42
N TRP A 43 26.14 -7.46 3.50
CA TRP A 43 27.07 -6.51 4.10
C TRP A 43 28.33 -7.17 4.64
N ILE A 44 28.19 -8.27 5.39
CA ILE A 44 29.32 -9.02 5.96
C ILE A 44 30.19 -9.61 4.85
N ALA A 45 29.58 -10.15 3.79
CA ALA A 45 30.28 -10.66 2.63
C ALA A 45 31.15 -9.58 1.97
N LEU A 46 30.60 -8.39 1.73
CA LEU A 46 31.33 -7.29 1.08
C LEU A 46 32.44 -6.70 1.95
N LYS A 47 32.30 -6.73 3.27
CA LYS A 47 33.39 -6.33 4.18
C LYS A 47 34.65 -7.20 4.06
N LYS A 48 34.53 -8.40 3.49
CA LYS A 48 35.67 -9.30 3.23
C LYS A 48 36.37 -8.99 1.91
N ILE A 49 35.77 -8.15 1.06
CA ILE A 49 36.32 -7.78 -0.24
C ILE A 49 37.22 -6.54 -0.06
N PRO A 50 38.42 -6.51 -0.67
CA PRO A 50 39.26 -5.30 -0.72
C PRO A 50 38.50 -4.10 -1.30
N ALA A 51 38.72 -2.91 -0.74
CA ALA A 51 37.96 -1.71 -1.08
C ALA A 51 38.08 -1.33 -2.58
N GLU A 52 39.21 -1.65 -3.21
CA GLU A 52 39.48 -1.38 -4.62
C GLU A 52 38.60 -2.20 -5.57
N LEU A 53 38.06 -3.33 -5.10
CA LEU A 53 37.19 -4.22 -5.87
C LEU A 53 35.69 -3.92 -5.65
N LEU A 54 35.35 -3.03 -4.72
CA LEU A 54 33.97 -2.61 -4.42
C LEU A 54 33.43 -1.60 -5.45
N THR A 55 33.39 -1.99 -6.72
CA THR A 55 33.07 -1.10 -7.85
C THR A 55 31.58 -0.99 -8.16
N ARG A 56 30.76 -1.89 -7.62
CA ARG A 56 29.33 -1.99 -7.92
C ARG A 56 28.48 -1.30 -6.86
N GLU A 57 27.55 -0.46 -7.33
CA GLU A 57 26.53 0.19 -6.50
C GLU A 57 25.48 -0.82 -6.00
N ILE A 58 25.08 -0.67 -4.72
CA ILE A 58 24.07 -1.52 -4.09
C ILE A 58 22.99 -0.64 -3.50
N TYR A 59 21.80 -0.68 -4.10
CA TYR A 59 20.65 0.08 -3.67
C TYR A 59 19.82 -0.74 -2.69
N ILE A 60 19.63 -0.20 -1.47
CA ILE A 60 18.72 -0.76 -0.47
C ILE A 60 17.40 -0.04 -0.64
N ILE A 61 16.42 -0.72 -1.23
CA ILE A 61 15.10 -0.14 -1.50
C ILE A 61 14.14 -0.55 -0.39
N CYS A 62 13.52 0.44 0.24
CA CYS A 62 12.39 0.24 1.12
C CYS A 62 11.15 0.90 0.52
N ASN A 63 10.10 0.12 0.28
CA ASN A 63 8.85 0.65 -0.24
C ASN A 63 7.92 1.03 0.90
N ASP A 64 7.72 2.33 1.09
CA ASP A 64 6.74 2.87 2.02
C ASP A 64 5.38 2.95 1.32
N THR A 65 4.40 2.19 1.82
CA THR A 65 3.03 2.21 1.28
C THR A 65 2.19 3.37 1.79
N MET A 66 2.72 4.17 2.72
CA MET A 66 2.05 5.24 3.45
C MET A 66 0.90 4.77 4.36
N VAL A 67 0.72 3.45 4.50
CA VAL A 67 -0.30 2.83 5.36
C VAL A 67 0.26 1.63 6.13
N GLU A 68 1.58 1.51 6.23
CA GLU A 68 2.23 0.56 7.15
C GLU A 68 1.97 1.01 8.59
N ASN A 69 1.99 0.05 9.52
CA ASN A 69 1.82 0.33 10.95
C ASN A 69 2.84 1.39 11.43
N PRO A 70 2.42 2.51 12.07
CA PRO A 70 3.34 3.61 12.40
C PRO A 70 4.51 3.21 13.32
N HIS A 71 4.29 2.29 14.27
CA HIS A 71 5.36 1.77 15.13
C HIS A 71 6.42 1.02 14.31
N ILE A 72 5.99 0.30 13.27
CA ILE A 72 6.89 -0.41 12.35
C ILE A 72 7.65 0.57 11.46
N VAL A 73 6.97 1.62 10.98
CA VAL A 73 7.58 2.67 10.15
C VAL A 73 8.72 3.35 10.89
N ASP A 74 8.55 3.71 12.16
CA ASP A 74 9.62 4.29 12.98
C ASP A 74 10.84 3.35 13.09
N PHE A 75 10.61 2.08 13.44
CA PHE A 75 11.66 1.07 13.52
C PHE A 75 12.44 0.93 12.20
N ILE A 76 11.71 0.89 11.07
CA ILE A 76 12.31 0.80 9.73
C ILE A 76 13.14 2.05 9.44
N ASN A 77 12.60 3.25 9.67
CA ASN A 77 13.27 4.51 9.39
C ASN A 77 14.57 4.65 10.21
N ARG A 78 14.53 4.33 11.51
CA ARG A 78 15.74 4.32 12.36
C ARG A 78 16.78 3.31 11.87
N THR A 79 16.33 2.13 11.43
CA THR A 79 17.24 1.10 10.89
C THR A 79 17.88 1.57 9.58
N LEU A 80 17.11 2.14 8.67
CA LEU A 80 17.59 2.67 7.39
C LEU A 80 18.58 3.83 7.57
N GLU A 81 18.36 4.71 8.54
CA GLU A 81 19.31 5.79 8.83
C GLU A 81 20.63 5.24 9.39
N ARG A 82 20.58 4.25 10.30
CA ARG A 82 21.80 3.55 10.76
C ARG A 82 22.56 2.89 9.62
N VAL A 83 21.84 2.20 8.73
CA VAL A 83 22.41 1.58 7.53
C VAL A 83 23.10 2.63 6.66
N LYS A 84 22.47 3.77 6.43
CA LYS A 84 23.03 4.86 5.62
C LYS A 84 24.30 5.46 6.24
N ILE A 85 24.29 5.72 7.55
CA ILE A 85 25.45 6.25 8.29
C ILE A 85 26.61 5.24 8.24
N ALA A 86 26.33 3.98 8.59
CA ALA A 86 27.34 2.93 8.61
C ALA A 86 27.94 2.62 7.23
N ALA A 87 27.15 2.77 6.15
CA ALA A 87 27.64 2.59 4.79
C ALA A 87 28.74 3.62 4.47
N ALA A 88 28.50 4.88 4.84
CA ALA A 88 29.45 5.97 4.65
C ALA A 88 30.70 5.79 5.54
N GLU A 89 30.52 5.47 6.83
CA GLU A 89 31.63 5.27 7.77
C GLU A 89 32.53 4.08 7.39
N GLN A 90 31.95 3.03 6.81
CA GLN A 90 32.67 1.82 6.41
C GLN A 90 33.11 1.85 4.94
N SER A 91 32.90 2.96 4.23
CA SER A 91 33.23 3.11 2.81
C SER A 91 32.66 1.99 1.92
N LEU A 92 31.43 1.54 2.20
CA LEU A 92 30.75 0.50 1.44
C LEU A 92 29.78 1.12 0.42
N PRO A 93 29.60 0.53 -0.78
CA PRO A 93 28.81 1.11 -1.86
C PRO A 93 27.29 0.90 -1.69
N PHE A 94 26.77 1.06 -0.47
CA PHE A 94 25.35 0.93 -0.16
C PHE A 94 24.63 2.29 -0.22
N PHE A 95 23.52 2.33 -0.96
CA PHE A 95 22.69 3.51 -1.15
C PHE A 95 21.25 3.23 -0.72
N VAL A 96 20.82 3.84 0.37
CA VAL A 96 19.43 3.71 0.84
C VAL A 96 18.51 4.58 -0.01
N ARG A 97 17.40 3.99 -0.48
CA ARG A 97 16.35 4.67 -1.25
C ARG A 97 14.98 4.22 -0.75
N GLN A 98 14.14 5.20 -0.41
CA GLN A 98 12.72 4.95 -0.14
C GLN A 98 11.90 5.21 -1.39
N THR A 99 10.94 4.33 -1.67
CA THR A 99 9.96 4.53 -2.75
C THR A 99 8.57 4.64 -2.16
N THR A 100 7.78 5.58 -2.67
CA THR A 100 6.39 5.81 -2.26
C THR A 100 5.44 5.75 -3.45
N PRO A 101 4.16 5.42 -3.24
CA PRO A 101 3.15 5.54 -4.28
C PRO A 101 3.01 6.98 -4.76
N ARG A 102 2.68 7.13 -6.05
CA ARG A 102 2.25 8.44 -6.57
C ARG A 102 0.95 8.86 -5.88
N LEU A 103 0.70 10.16 -5.82
CA LEU A 103 -0.46 10.71 -5.10
C LEU A 103 -1.79 10.07 -5.55
N GLU A 104 -1.98 9.88 -6.85
CA GLU A 104 -3.17 9.25 -7.42
C GLU A 104 -3.32 7.75 -7.08
N ASP A 105 -2.24 7.10 -6.66
CA ASP A 105 -2.15 5.69 -6.32
C ASP A 105 -2.19 5.42 -4.81
N THR A 106 -2.09 6.46 -3.96
CA THR A 106 -2.19 6.37 -2.49
C THR A 106 -3.51 5.74 -2.04
N PHE A 107 -3.48 5.15 -0.84
CA PHE A 107 -4.61 4.38 -0.31
C PHE A 107 -5.86 5.25 -0.16
N TRP A 108 -5.75 6.42 0.49
CA TRP A 108 -6.88 7.29 0.76
C TRP A 108 -7.42 7.99 -0.50
N VAL A 109 -6.55 8.37 -1.45
CA VAL A 109 -7.02 8.92 -2.72
C VAL A 109 -7.81 7.88 -3.52
N ASN A 110 -7.47 6.59 -3.46
CA ASN A 110 -8.27 5.56 -4.13
C ASN A 110 -9.55 5.22 -3.34
N LEU A 111 -9.46 5.00 -2.03
CA LEU A 111 -10.61 4.60 -1.22
C LEU A 111 -11.60 5.76 -0.99
N ILE A 112 -11.14 6.86 -0.40
CA ILE A 112 -11.96 8.05 -0.09
C ILE A 112 -12.11 8.93 -1.33
N GLY A 113 -11.03 9.11 -2.10
CA GLY A 113 -11.01 10.00 -3.26
C GLY A 113 -11.67 9.43 -4.51
N LYS A 114 -11.60 8.12 -4.77
CA LYS A 114 -12.28 7.49 -5.94
C LYS A 114 -13.45 6.60 -5.54
N GLY A 115 -13.60 6.26 -4.26
CA GLY A 115 -14.64 5.36 -3.77
C GLY A 115 -14.31 3.89 -4.03
N TYR A 116 -13.04 3.50 -4.15
CA TYR A 116 -12.69 2.09 -4.35
C TYR A 116 -13.09 1.28 -3.10
N PRO A 117 -13.74 0.11 -3.26
CA PRO A 117 -14.04 -0.74 -2.12
C PRO A 117 -12.75 -1.18 -1.43
N ALA A 118 -12.82 -1.36 -0.11
CA ALA A 118 -11.69 -1.86 0.66
C ALA A 118 -11.20 -3.21 0.09
N PRO A 119 -9.88 -3.44 -0.02
CA PRO A 119 -9.34 -4.65 -0.64
C PRO A 119 -9.88 -5.96 -0.03
N ASN A 120 -10.10 -6.97 -0.85
CA ASN A 120 -10.47 -8.32 -0.41
C ASN A 120 -9.62 -9.37 -1.15
N ASN A 121 -9.96 -10.67 -1.08
CA ASN A 121 -9.15 -11.71 -1.71
C ASN A 121 -9.13 -11.63 -3.25
N THR A 122 -10.20 -11.19 -3.88
CA THR A 122 -10.37 -11.12 -5.34
C THR A 122 -9.96 -9.76 -5.91
N PHE A 123 -10.15 -8.68 -5.15
CA PHE A 123 -9.94 -7.30 -5.57
C PHE A 123 -8.85 -6.59 -4.75
N ARG A 124 -7.58 -6.99 -4.97
CA ARG A 124 -6.39 -6.46 -4.27
C ARG A 124 -5.70 -5.30 -5.00
N TRP A 125 -6.44 -4.24 -5.29
CA TRP A 125 -5.92 -3.08 -6.03
C TRP A 125 -4.71 -2.38 -5.37
N CYS A 126 -4.56 -2.52 -4.05
CA CYS A 126 -3.48 -1.92 -3.27
C CYS A 126 -2.11 -2.55 -3.54
N THR A 127 -2.05 -3.84 -3.87
CA THR A 127 -0.76 -4.54 -4.06
C THR A 127 0.01 -3.96 -5.24
N GLU A 128 -0.68 -3.80 -6.37
CA GLU A 128 -0.09 -3.24 -7.58
C GLU A 128 0.34 -1.77 -7.36
N ARG A 129 -0.58 -0.94 -6.86
CA ARG A 129 -0.39 0.51 -6.73
C ARG A 129 0.60 0.91 -5.65
N LEU A 130 0.46 0.34 -4.45
CA LEU A 130 1.23 0.75 -3.29
C LEU A 130 2.57 0.02 -3.17
N LYS A 131 2.70 -1.22 -3.70
CA LYS A 131 3.89 -2.06 -3.51
C LYS A 131 4.69 -2.30 -4.80
N ILE A 132 4.01 -2.70 -5.88
CA ILE A 132 4.69 -3.12 -7.11
C ILE A 132 5.11 -1.92 -7.95
N ASN A 133 4.22 -0.96 -8.20
CA ASN A 133 4.46 0.17 -9.09
C ASN A 133 5.63 1.07 -8.64
N PRO A 134 5.74 1.47 -7.35
CA PRO A 134 6.82 2.36 -6.92
C PRO A 134 8.19 1.70 -7.08
N THR A 135 8.32 0.45 -6.61
CA THR A 135 9.53 -0.35 -6.74
C THR A 135 9.89 -0.58 -8.22
N THR A 136 8.90 -0.90 -9.05
CA THR A 136 9.08 -1.11 -10.50
C THR A 136 9.58 0.15 -11.19
N HIS A 137 9.06 1.32 -10.81
CA HIS A 137 9.50 2.59 -11.39
C HIS A 137 10.98 2.85 -11.09
N PHE A 138 11.41 2.61 -9.85
CA PHE A 138 12.82 2.72 -9.49
C PHE A 138 13.70 1.73 -10.26
N ILE A 139 13.30 0.46 -10.31
CA ILE A 139 14.04 -0.59 -11.04
C ILE A 139 14.20 -0.19 -12.51
N LYS A 140 13.12 0.27 -13.16
CA LYS A 140 13.17 0.74 -14.56
C LYS A 140 14.12 1.91 -14.73
N SER A 141 14.10 2.89 -13.83
CA SER A 141 15.05 4.02 -13.90
C SER A 141 16.50 3.58 -13.85
N LYS A 142 16.83 2.52 -13.10
CA LYS A 142 18.19 1.96 -13.02
C LYS A 142 18.56 1.10 -14.21
N ILE A 143 17.58 0.40 -14.80
CA ILE A 143 17.77 -0.29 -16.09
C ILE A 143 18.06 0.73 -17.19
N ASP A 144 17.32 1.83 -17.24
CA ASP A 144 17.53 2.89 -18.23
C ASP A 144 18.91 3.54 -18.09
N GLU A 145 19.44 3.63 -16.86
CA GLU A 145 20.77 4.21 -16.57
C GLU A 145 21.94 3.23 -16.80
N LYS A 146 21.80 1.97 -16.36
CA LYS A 146 22.91 0.99 -16.27
C LYS A 146 22.74 -0.23 -17.20
N GLY A 147 21.66 -0.29 -17.97
CA GLY A 147 21.34 -1.37 -18.90
C GLY A 147 20.75 -2.63 -18.26
N GLU A 148 21.37 -3.15 -17.20
CA GLU A 148 20.90 -4.36 -16.49
C GLU A 148 20.99 -4.19 -14.98
N VAL A 149 20.16 -4.92 -14.22
CA VAL A 149 20.15 -4.89 -12.74
C VAL A 149 19.99 -6.28 -12.14
N ILE A 150 20.47 -6.49 -10.91
CA ILE A 150 20.22 -7.72 -10.13
C ILE A 150 19.43 -7.37 -8.88
N ILE A 151 18.27 -8.01 -8.72
CA ILE A 151 17.37 -7.85 -7.57
C ILE A 151 17.63 -8.98 -6.59
N LEU A 152 18.10 -8.63 -5.40
CA LEU A 152 18.31 -9.55 -4.29
C LEU A 152 17.04 -9.64 -3.45
N LEU A 153 16.51 -10.86 -3.31
CA LEU A 153 15.26 -11.12 -2.59
C LEU A 153 15.47 -12.10 -1.44
N GLY A 154 14.92 -11.77 -0.28
CA GLY A 154 14.92 -12.63 0.91
C GLY A 154 13.89 -13.76 0.86
N THR A 155 13.52 -14.25 -0.32
CA THR A 155 12.51 -15.30 -0.47
C THR A 155 13.07 -16.67 -0.09
N ARG A 156 12.33 -17.44 0.72
CA ARG A 156 12.73 -18.78 1.17
C ARG A 156 11.71 -19.85 0.80
N SER A 157 12.18 -21.05 0.51
CA SER A 157 11.35 -22.22 0.21
C SER A 157 10.49 -22.62 1.40
N ALA A 158 11.05 -22.50 2.61
CA ALA A 158 10.39 -22.78 3.88
C ALA A 158 9.27 -21.79 4.27
N GLU A 159 9.09 -20.67 3.54
CA GLU A 159 8.11 -19.66 3.93
C GLU A 159 6.67 -20.06 3.61
N SER A 160 6.45 -20.87 2.56
CA SER A 160 5.17 -21.55 2.28
C SER A 160 5.31 -22.56 1.15
N GLN A 161 4.41 -23.54 1.09
CA GLN A 161 4.34 -24.49 -0.03
C GLN A 161 4.23 -23.79 -1.39
N ASN A 162 3.48 -22.68 -1.45
CA ASN A 162 3.35 -21.90 -2.69
C ASN A 162 4.66 -21.20 -3.08
N ARG A 163 5.43 -20.70 -2.10
CA ARG A 163 6.76 -20.14 -2.37
C ARG A 163 7.74 -21.20 -2.84
N ALA A 164 7.77 -22.37 -2.20
CA ALA A 164 8.60 -23.49 -2.66
C ALA A 164 8.30 -23.88 -4.12
N LYS A 165 7.00 -24.01 -4.48
CA LYS A 165 6.57 -24.29 -5.86
C LYS A 165 7.01 -23.19 -6.83
N SER A 166 6.84 -21.92 -6.45
CA SER A 166 7.25 -20.78 -7.28
C SER A 166 8.76 -20.74 -7.49
N ILE A 167 9.55 -20.89 -6.43
CA ILE A 167 11.02 -20.92 -6.50
C ILE A 167 11.47 -22.05 -7.43
N LYS A 168 10.93 -23.26 -7.27
CA LYS A 168 11.25 -24.42 -8.12
C LYS A 168 10.86 -24.20 -9.59
N LYS A 169 9.70 -23.59 -9.86
CA LYS A 169 9.23 -23.29 -11.22
C LYS A 169 10.15 -22.33 -11.97
N HIS A 170 10.70 -21.35 -11.26
CA HIS A 170 11.54 -20.31 -11.84
C HIS A 170 13.05 -20.55 -11.65
N ALA A 171 13.44 -21.71 -11.11
CA ALA A 171 14.84 -22.09 -10.94
C ALA A 171 15.43 -22.52 -12.29
N VAL A 172 16.62 -22.02 -12.60
CA VAL A 172 17.40 -22.46 -13.75
C VAL A 172 18.54 -23.35 -13.22
N LYS A 173 18.58 -24.61 -13.64
CA LYS A 173 19.55 -25.58 -13.14
C LYS A 173 20.98 -25.08 -13.44
N GLY A 174 21.81 -25.00 -12.41
CA GLY A 174 23.21 -24.57 -12.53
C GLY A 174 23.42 -23.05 -12.64
N GLN A 175 22.36 -22.23 -12.54
CA GLN A 175 22.48 -20.77 -12.50
C GLN A 175 21.98 -20.21 -11.16
N ARG A 176 22.71 -19.24 -10.61
CA ARG A 176 22.31 -18.51 -9.41
C ARG A 176 21.25 -17.45 -9.71
N LEU A 177 21.38 -16.81 -10.87
CA LEU A 177 20.48 -15.79 -11.35
C LEU A 177 19.33 -16.40 -12.14
N ARG A 178 18.12 -15.85 -11.96
CA ARG A 178 16.96 -16.12 -12.82
C ARG A 178 16.44 -14.82 -13.41
N LYS A 179 15.78 -14.87 -14.57
CA LYS A 179 15.16 -13.66 -15.16
C LYS A 179 13.97 -13.18 -14.33
N HIS A 180 13.90 -11.87 -14.13
CA HIS A 180 12.72 -11.20 -13.59
C HIS A 180 11.65 -11.03 -14.69
N LEU A 181 10.43 -10.64 -14.31
CA LEU A 181 9.37 -10.27 -15.25
C LEU A 181 9.70 -8.99 -16.03
N LEU A 182 10.51 -8.11 -15.43
CA LEU A 182 11.00 -6.91 -16.11
C LEU A 182 12.17 -7.31 -17.04
N PRO A 183 12.17 -6.82 -18.30
CA PRO A 183 13.32 -6.97 -19.18
C PRO A 183 14.60 -6.46 -18.51
N SER A 184 15.73 -7.11 -18.76
CA SER A 184 17.05 -6.71 -18.24
C SER A 184 17.18 -6.66 -16.71
N ALA A 185 16.25 -7.28 -15.97
CA ALA A 185 16.37 -7.51 -14.54
C ALA A 185 16.54 -9.00 -14.24
N TYR A 186 17.47 -9.30 -13.33
CA TYR A 186 17.72 -10.64 -12.82
C TYR A 186 17.35 -10.70 -11.35
N VAL A 187 17.06 -11.89 -10.84
CA VAL A 187 16.76 -12.15 -9.43
C VAL A 187 17.80 -13.08 -8.86
N TYR A 188 18.34 -12.70 -7.70
CA TYR A 188 19.23 -13.49 -6.88
C TYR A 188 18.60 -13.72 -5.50
N ALA A 189 18.54 -14.96 -5.03
CA ALA A 189 17.92 -15.33 -3.76
C ALA A 189 18.88 -16.20 -2.93
N PRO A 190 19.89 -15.59 -2.29
CA PRO A 190 20.97 -16.33 -1.62
C PRO A 190 20.50 -17.13 -0.39
N ILE A 191 19.44 -16.67 0.28
CA ILE A 191 18.92 -17.31 1.49
C ILE A 191 17.79 -18.32 1.22
N LYS A 192 17.57 -18.73 -0.05
CA LYS A 192 16.39 -19.50 -0.47
C LYS A 192 16.18 -20.82 0.29
N ASP A 193 17.27 -21.43 0.75
CA ASP A 193 17.29 -22.75 1.41
C ASP A 193 17.39 -22.64 2.95
N ILE A 194 17.35 -21.42 3.50
CA ILE A 194 17.38 -21.19 4.95
C ILE A 194 16.01 -21.47 5.57
N GLU A 195 16.00 -22.20 6.68
CA GLU A 195 14.80 -22.50 7.45
C GLU A 195 14.43 -21.36 8.42
N THR A 196 13.17 -21.29 8.85
CA THR A 196 12.68 -20.16 9.65
C THR A 196 13.36 -20.05 11.03
N ASN A 197 13.63 -21.19 11.67
CA ASN A 197 14.40 -21.26 12.92
C ASN A 197 15.84 -20.77 12.74
N GLU A 198 16.48 -21.12 11.62
CA GLU A 198 17.85 -20.69 11.30
C GLU A 198 17.94 -19.18 11.09
N VAL A 199 16.93 -18.53 10.49
CA VAL A 199 16.86 -17.06 10.40
C VAL A 199 16.90 -16.44 11.80
N TRP A 200 16.05 -16.93 12.71
CA TRP A 200 15.96 -16.39 14.06
C TRP A 200 17.20 -16.62 14.89
N GLN A 201 17.79 -17.81 14.77
CA GLN A 201 19.04 -18.12 15.45
C GLN A 201 20.18 -17.24 14.92
N TYR A 202 20.28 -17.04 13.60
CA TYR A 202 21.25 -16.12 13.00
C TYR A 202 21.08 -14.70 13.53
N LEU A 203 19.86 -14.14 13.48
CA LEU A 203 19.62 -12.76 13.91
C LEU A 203 19.92 -12.53 15.40
N GLN A 204 19.76 -13.55 16.24
CA GLN A 204 20.10 -13.47 17.66
C GLN A 204 21.61 -13.56 17.94
N GLN A 205 22.35 -14.29 17.10
CA GLN A 205 23.79 -14.53 17.28
C GLN A 205 24.66 -13.50 16.58
N VAL A 206 24.22 -13.00 15.43
CA VAL A 206 25.01 -12.11 14.57
C VAL A 206 24.48 -10.67 14.69
N PRO A 207 25.26 -9.75 15.29
CA PRO A 207 24.85 -8.37 15.42
C PRO A 207 24.78 -7.68 14.04
N PRO A 208 23.91 -6.67 13.87
CA PRO A 208 23.86 -5.91 12.64
C PRO A 208 25.19 -5.17 12.38
N PRO A 209 25.76 -5.25 11.17
CA PRO A 209 27.02 -4.61 10.85
C PRO A 209 26.93 -3.07 10.74
N TRP A 210 25.71 -2.53 10.72
CA TRP A 210 25.41 -1.10 10.83
C TRP A 210 25.13 -0.63 12.27
N GLY A 211 25.44 -1.46 13.27
CA GLY A 211 25.30 -1.12 14.69
C GLY A 211 23.92 -1.40 15.28
N GLY A 212 23.85 -1.37 16.61
CA GLY A 212 22.65 -1.71 17.37
C GLY A 212 22.50 -3.22 17.60
N THR A 213 21.25 -3.69 17.71
CA THR A 213 20.92 -5.08 17.99
C THR A 213 19.63 -5.50 17.31
N ASN A 214 19.54 -6.77 16.93
CA ASN A 214 18.30 -7.37 16.44
C ASN A 214 17.25 -7.64 17.52
N LYS A 215 17.56 -7.37 18.80
CA LYS A 215 16.62 -7.57 19.91
C LYS A 215 15.29 -6.85 19.68
N GLU A 216 15.33 -5.62 19.18
CA GLU A 216 14.13 -4.83 18.90
C GLU A 216 13.23 -5.53 17.86
N LEU A 217 13.82 -6.01 16.77
CA LEU A 217 13.10 -6.80 15.76
C LEU A 217 12.51 -8.07 16.36
N VAL A 218 13.27 -8.80 17.17
CA VAL A 218 12.80 -10.02 17.84
C VAL A 218 11.65 -9.72 18.80
N THR A 219 11.75 -8.66 19.61
CA THR A 219 10.70 -8.21 20.53
C THR A 219 9.43 -7.83 19.77
N LEU A 220 9.57 -7.10 18.67
CA LEU A 220 8.44 -6.71 17.83
C LEU A 220 7.67 -7.92 17.32
N TYR A 221 8.37 -8.94 16.81
CA TYR A 221 7.74 -10.19 16.36
C TYR A 221 7.15 -11.00 17.51
N LYS A 222 7.73 -10.93 18.71
CA LYS A 222 7.20 -11.58 19.91
C LYS A 222 5.89 -10.93 20.36
N ASN A 223 5.85 -9.60 20.43
CA ASN A 223 4.68 -8.84 20.86
C ASN A 223 3.51 -9.00 19.87
N ALA A 224 3.80 -9.00 18.56
CA ALA A 224 2.80 -9.19 17.52
C ALA A 224 2.27 -10.63 17.38
N ASN A 225 2.82 -11.60 18.12
CA ASN A 225 2.34 -12.99 18.17
C ASN A 225 1.61 -13.30 19.50
N SER A 226 1.09 -12.28 20.20
CA SER A 226 0.39 -12.46 21.49
C SER A 226 1.22 -13.22 22.53
N GLY A 227 2.55 -13.08 22.48
CA GLY A 227 3.48 -13.67 23.46
C GLY A 227 4.03 -15.06 23.12
N ASP A 228 3.59 -15.71 22.02
CA ASP A 228 4.13 -17.03 21.65
C ASP A 228 5.60 -16.94 21.18
N CYS A 229 6.45 -17.68 21.88
CA CYS A 229 7.90 -17.45 21.97
C CYS A 229 8.69 -17.98 20.75
N PRO A 230 9.71 -17.25 20.23
CA PRO A 230 10.68 -17.63 19.18
C PRO A 230 11.41 -18.98 19.30
N LEU A 231 11.27 -19.69 20.43
CA LEU A 231 12.19 -20.74 20.88
C LEU A 231 11.53 -22.08 21.17
N VAL A 232 10.30 -22.33 20.72
CA VAL A 232 9.72 -23.65 20.95
C VAL A 232 10.40 -24.67 20.02
N ILE A 233 11.27 -25.49 20.63
CA ILE A 233 12.02 -26.59 20.00
C ILE A 233 11.10 -27.81 19.76
N ASP A 234 9.87 -27.78 20.29
CA ASP A 234 8.88 -28.85 20.14
C ASP A 234 8.21 -28.79 18.76
N GLU A 235 8.34 -29.87 17.97
CA GLU A 235 7.72 -30.05 16.65
C GLU A 235 6.19 -29.86 16.65
N LYS A 236 5.54 -29.98 17.82
CA LYS A 236 4.09 -29.85 17.97
C LYS A 236 3.61 -28.42 18.18
N THR A 237 4.49 -27.48 18.50
CA THR A 237 4.10 -26.08 18.73
C THR A 237 4.28 -25.27 17.46
N PRO A 238 3.26 -24.53 16.97
CA PRO A 238 3.36 -23.74 15.75
C PRO A 238 4.54 -22.76 15.82
N SER A 239 5.39 -22.74 14.79
CA SER A 239 6.53 -21.83 14.75
C SER A 239 6.09 -20.37 14.77
N CYS A 240 6.47 -19.65 15.82
CA CYS A 240 6.64 -18.22 15.99
C CYS A 240 7.46 -17.53 14.86
N GLY A 241 6.86 -17.46 13.67
CA GLY A 241 7.43 -16.80 12.49
C GLY A 241 6.41 -16.46 11.41
N ASN A 242 5.13 -16.74 11.69
CA ASN A 242 4.02 -16.54 10.76
C ASN A 242 3.41 -15.14 10.84
N SER A 243 3.60 -14.40 11.95
CA SER A 243 3.15 -13.01 12.01
C SER A 243 3.91 -12.18 10.98
N ARG A 244 3.15 -11.51 10.12
CA ARG A 244 3.64 -10.62 9.08
C ARG A 244 3.16 -9.23 9.44
N PHE A 245 4.10 -8.33 9.67
CA PHE A 245 3.79 -6.91 9.67
C PHE A 245 3.33 -6.50 8.28
N GLY A 246 2.27 -5.73 8.24
CA GLY A 246 1.74 -5.19 7.02
C GLY A 246 0.98 -3.90 7.29
N CYS A 247 0.24 -3.49 6.26
CA CYS A 247 -0.52 -2.26 6.30
C CYS A 247 -1.61 -2.35 7.38
N TRP A 248 -1.70 -1.37 8.27
CA TRP A 248 -2.70 -1.37 9.36
C TRP A 248 -4.13 -1.28 8.82
N VAL A 249 -4.31 -0.78 7.59
CA VAL A 249 -5.59 -0.74 6.86
C VAL A 249 -5.96 -2.06 6.16
N CYS A 250 -5.23 -3.17 6.39
CA CYS A 250 -5.41 -4.40 5.62
C CYS A 250 -6.73 -5.12 5.95
N THR A 251 -7.65 -5.08 4.99
CA THR A 251 -8.97 -5.73 5.07
C THR A 251 -9.01 -7.13 4.45
N VAL A 252 -7.90 -7.64 3.92
CA VAL A 252 -7.84 -8.97 3.28
C VAL A 252 -8.03 -10.09 4.30
N VAL A 253 -7.50 -9.90 5.51
CA VAL A 253 -7.70 -10.80 6.64
C VAL A 253 -8.91 -10.35 7.45
N LYS A 254 -9.58 -11.27 8.16
CA LYS A 254 -10.74 -10.89 8.99
C LYS A 254 -10.32 -10.04 10.19
N LYS A 255 -9.24 -10.42 10.86
CA LYS A 255 -8.68 -9.72 12.03
C LYS A 255 -7.20 -9.44 11.84
N ASP A 256 -6.75 -8.28 12.31
CA ASP A 256 -5.32 -7.94 12.38
C ASP A 256 -4.73 -8.39 13.72
N LYS A 257 -4.32 -9.66 13.77
CA LYS A 257 -3.70 -10.25 14.97
C LYS A 257 -2.40 -9.53 15.38
N SER A 258 -1.70 -8.92 14.42
CA SER A 258 -0.45 -8.22 14.72
C SER A 258 -0.73 -6.93 15.48
N MET A 259 -1.72 -6.16 15.02
CA MET A 259 -2.15 -4.93 15.69
C MET A 259 -2.81 -5.22 17.04
N GLU A 260 -3.71 -6.22 17.11
CA GLU A 260 -4.28 -6.70 18.38
C GLU A 260 -3.18 -7.13 19.36
N GLY A 261 -2.16 -7.85 18.88
CA GLY A 261 -1.02 -8.27 19.69
C GLY A 261 -0.17 -7.10 20.22
N LEU A 262 0.07 -6.07 19.40
CA LEU A 262 0.81 -4.87 19.84
C LEU A 262 0.02 -4.09 20.90
N ILE A 263 -1.29 -3.92 20.70
CA ILE A 263 -2.19 -3.26 21.66
C ILE A 263 -2.15 -3.99 23.01
N LEU A 264 -2.30 -5.32 23.01
CA LEU A 264 -2.22 -6.14 24.23
C LEU A 264 -0.86 -6.07 24.94
N ASN A 265 0.20 -5.63 24.24
CA ASN A 265 1.55 -5.46 24.78
C ASN A 265 1.89 -3.99 25.07
N GLY A 266 0.90 -3.10 25.18
CA GLY A 266 1.06 -1.73 25.67
C GLY A 266 0.93 -0.63 24.62
N GLU A 267 0.76 -0.97 23.35
CA GLU A 267 0.55 0.02 22.26
C GLU A 267 -0.94 0.41 22.14
N GLU A 268 -1.57 0.80 23.26
CA GLU A 268 -3.02 1.09 23.32
C GLU A 268 -3.43 2.28 22.44
N TRP A 269 -2.52 3.22 22.15
CA TRP A 269 -2.77 4.32 21.23
C TRP A 269 -3.16 3.87 19.80
N MET A 270 -2.99 2.58 19.46
CA MET A 270 -3.38 2.03 18.17
C MET A 270 -4.88 1.66 18.08
N TYR A 271 -5.66 1.75 19.16
CA TYR A 271 -7.11 1.46 19.14
C TYR A 271 -7.87 2.18 18.01
N PRO A 272 -7.66 3.49 17.76
CA PRO A 272 -8.34 4.19 16.66
C PRO A 272 -8.03 3.63 15.27
N LEU A 273 -6.83 3.07 15.07
CA LEU A 273 -6.46 2.40 13.81
C LEU A 273 -7.20 1.07 13.65
N LEU A 274 -7.34 0.30 14.74
CA LEU A 274 -8.08 -0.95 14.76
C LEU A 274 -9.56 -0.72 14.46
N ASP A 275 -10.18 0.25 15.13
CA ASP A 275 -11.59 0.60 14.94
C ASP A 275 -11.88 1.05 13.50
N LEU A 276 -11.02 1.91 12.95
CA LEU A 276 -11.13 2.35 11.55
C LEU A 276 -10.96 1.17 10.58
N ARG A 277 -9.99 0.29 10.84
CA ARG A 277 -9.75 -0.90 10.00
C ARG A 277 -10.93 -1.87 10.05
N ASP A 278 -11.53 -2.08 11.22
CA ASP A 278 -12.69 -2.96 11.38
C ASP A 278 -13.93 -2.37 10.71
N GLU A 279 -14.14 -1.06 10.78
CA GLU A 279 -15.18 -0.38 9.96
C GLU A 279 -14.97 -0.60 8.46
N LEU A 280 -13.72 -0.58 7.96
CA LEU A 280 -13.46 -0.87 6.55
C LEU A 280 -13.76 -2.35 6.20
N VAL A 281 -13.56 -3.29 7.12
CA VAL A 281 -13.91 -4.71 6.91
C VAL A 281 -15.42 -4.90 6.91
N ASP A 282 -16.11 -4.34 7.89
CA ASP A 282 -17.54 -4.53 8.09
C ASP A 282 -18.35 -3.75 7.05
N GLY A 283 -17.94 -2.51 6.75
CA GLY A 283 -18.66 -1.62 5.85
C GLY A 283 -18.44 -1.88 4.35
N ARG A 284 -17.45 -2.68 3.94
CA ARG A 284 -17.15 -2.92 2.51
C ARG A 284 -18.23 -3.70 1.75
N ASN A 285 -18.92 -4.59 2.45
CA ASN A 285 -19.95 -5.48 1.91
C ASN A 285 -21.37 -5.06 2.33
N ILE A 286 -21.52 -3.85 2.89
CA ILE A 286 -22.82 -3.24 3.16
C ILE A 286 -23.33 -2.57 1.88
N ARG A 287 -24.55 -2.91 1.48
CA ARG A 287 -25.11 -2.50 0.20
C ARG A 287 -25.37 -0.99 0.15
N GLU A 288 -25.82 -0.43 1.26
CA GLU A 288 -26.17 0.98 1.46
C GLU A 288 -24.94 1.88 1.27
N ASN A 289 -23.75 1.36 1.57
CA ASN A 289 -22.48 2.08 1.40
C ASN A 289 -22.03 2.15 -0.07
N ARG A 290 -22.71 1.46 -1.00
CA ARG A 290 -22.21 1.20 -2.35
C ARG A 290 -23.15 1.74 -3.43
N GLU A 291 -22.58 2.29 -4.49
CA GLU A 291 -23.35 2.66 -5.68
C GLU A 291 -23.84 1.42 -6.42
N ILE A 292 -25.01 1.51 -7.07
CA ILE A 292 -25.59 0.40 -7.84
C ILE A 292 -24.69 0.00 -9.03
N PHE A 293 -24.02 0.98 -9.64
CA PHE A 293 -23.26 0.81 -10.87
C PHE A 293 -21.82 1.25 -10.75
N ARG A 294 -20.93 0.51 -11.43
CA ARG A 294 -19.53 0.91 -11.59
C ARG A 294 -19.42 2.18 -12.43
N ARG A 295 -18.40 3.00 -12.15
CA ARG A 295 -18.20 4.34 -12.75
C ARG A 295 -18.33 4.37 -14.29
N HIS A 296 -17.89 3.34 -15.01
CA HIS A 296 -18.00 3.27 -16.48
C HIS A 296 -19.43 3.06 -17.03
N ARG A 297 -20.36 2.57 -16.22
CA ARG A 297 -21.77 2.41 -16.59
C ARG A 297 -22.66 3.51 -16.02
N ARG A 298 -22.12 4.43 -15.21
CA ARG A 298 -22.90 5.47 -14.51
C ARG A 298 -23.76 6.34 -15.45
N PHE A 299 -23.33 6.52 -16.70
CA PHE A 299 -23.98 7.40 -17.69
C PHE A 299 -24.72 6.67 -18.84
N LYS A 300 -24.67 5.33 -18.88
CA LYS A 300 -25.37 4.49 -19.88
C LYS A 300 -26.43 3.63 -19.22
N GLN A 301 -27.53 4.23 -18.74
CA GLN A 301 -28.55 3.46 -18.02
C GLN A 301 -29.95 3.90 -18.42
N THR A 302 -30.74 2.92 -18.86
CA THR A 302 -32.20 3.02 -18.94
C THR A 302 -32.84 2.56 -17.62
N LYS A 303 -34.03 3.09 -17.27
CA LYS A 303 -34.79 2.64 -16.08
C LYS A 303 -34.96 1.12 -15.98
N SER A 304 -35.11 0.44 -17.12
CA SER A 304 -35.24 -1.01 -17.21
C SER A 304 -33.98 -1.74 -16.72
N GLU A 305 -32.79 -1.23 -17.05
CA GLU A 305 -31.52 -1.81 -16.61
C GLU A 305 -31.28 -1.58 -15.11
N VAL A 306 -31.69 -0.42 -14.58
CA VAL A 306 -31.66 -0.13 -13.14
C VAL A 306 -32.57 -1.05 -12.36
N ALA A 307 -33.83 -1.21 -12.80
CA ALA A 307 -34.78 -2.10 -12.16
C ALA A 307 -34.32 -3.57 -12.20
N LYS A 308 -33.85 -4.05 -13.36
CA LYS A 308 -33.32 -5.42 -13.51
C LYS A 308 -32.10 -5.69 -12.64
N LYS A 309 -31.18 -4.72 -12.54
CA LYS A 309 -29.99 -4.88 -11.69
C LYS A 309 -30.35 -4.83 -10.20
N LYS A 310 -31.28 -3.96 -9.79
CA LYS A 310 -31.79 -3.94 -8.41
C LYS A 310 -32.44 -5.28 -8.04
N ALA A 311 -33.32 -5.82 -8.88
CA ALA A 311 -33.95 -7.12 -8.67
C ALA A 311 -32.93 -8.25 -8.56
N LYS A 312 -31.87 -8.24 -9.40
CA LYS A 312 -30.79 -9.22 -9.32
C LYS A 312 -29.96 -9.11 -8.04
N ILE A 313 -29.75 -7.89 -7.52
CA ILE A 313 -28.99 -7.66 -6.28
C ILE A 313 -29.75 -8.17 -5.05
N GLU A 314 -31.09 -8.11 -5.06
CA GLU A 314 -31.92 -8.63 -3.96
C GLU A 314 -31.83 -10.17 -3.83
N GLU A 315 -31.43 -10.87 -4.88
CA GLU A 315 -31.23 -12.32 -4.92
C GLU A 315 -29.74 -12.75 -4.77
N GLU A 316 -28.80 -11.81 -4.55
CA GLU A 316 -27.36 -12.11 -4.51
C GLU A 316 -26.93 -12.92 -3.27
N THR A 317 -26.21 -14.02 -3.55
CA THR A 317 -25.54 -14.87 -2.57
C THR A 317 -24.36 -14.15 -1.88
N GLU A 318 -23.93 -14.62 -0.71
CA GLU A 318 -22.79 -14.00 0.01
C GLU A 318 -21.48 -13.96 -0.81
N GLU A 319 -21.24 -14.95 -1.67
CA GLU A 319 -20.06 -14.98 -2.56
C GLU A 319 -20.14 -13.91 -3.66
N GLU A 320 -21.33 -13.64 -4.22
CA GLU A 320 -21.51 -12.59 -5.23
C GLU A 320 -21.38 -11.17 -4.65
N ARG A 321 -21.66 -11.00 -3.35
CA ARG A 321 -21.42 -9.75 -2.61
C ARG A 321 -19.92 -9.44 -2.50
N GLU A 322 -19.05 -10.45 -2.49
CA GLU A 322 -17.59 -10.28 -2.43
C GLU A 322 -16.93 -10.01 -3.81
N ASP A 323 -17.55 -10.40 -4.93
CA ASP A 323 -16.98 -10.31 -6.30
C ASP A 323 -16.96 -8.87 -6.90
N GLY A 324 -17.27 -7.86 -6.08
CA GLY A 324 -17.14 -6.46 -6.47
C GLY A 324 -18.07 -6.04 -7.60
N SER A 325 -19.18 -6.75 -7.84
CA SER A 325 -20.22 -6.43 -8.84
C SER A 325 -20.84 -5.03 -8.66
N TRP A 326 -20.74 -4.51 -7.43
CA TRP A 326 -21.22 -3.21 -7.00
C TRP A 326 -20.30 -2.04 -7.43
N GLY A 327 -20.86 -0.84 -7.43
CA GLY A 327 -20.17 0.40 -7.74
C GLY A 327 -19.20 0.87 -6.66
N ALA A 328 -18.77 2.12 -6.78
CA ALA A 328 -17.90 2.78 -5.81
C ALA A 328 -18.63 3.00 -4.47
N TYR A 329 -17.91 3.38 -3.41
CA TYR A 329 -18.55 3.87 -2.20
C TYR A 329 -19.35 5.15 -2.46
N ILE A 330 -20.50 5.27 -1.81
CA ILE A 330 -21.33 6.48 -1.91
C ILE A 330 -20.64 7.67 -1.22
N PRO A 331 -20.92 8.92 -1.64
CA PRO A 331 -20.28 10.12 -1.08
C PRO A 331 -20.38 10.24 0.44
N ALA A 332 -21.54 9.91 1.03
CA ALA A 332 -21.75 9.96 2.47
C ALA A 332 -20.84 8.98 3.23
N TYR A 333 -20.68 7.76 2.74
CA TYR A 333 -19.79 6.77 3.34
C TYR A 333 -18.32 7.19 3.20
N ARG A 334 -17.93 7.76 2.05
CA ARG A 334 -16.58 8.30 1.84
C ARG A 334 -16.25 9.42 2.83
N ALA A 335 -17.21 10.30 3.12
CA ALA A 335 -17.08 11.33 4.14
C ALA A 335 -17.03 10.77 5.56
N LYS A 336 -17.80 9.71 5.86
CA LYS A 336 -17.70 8.98 7.14
C LYS A 336 -16.28 8.46 7.36
N ILE A 337 -15.71 7.75 6.38
CA ILE A 337 -14.35 7.22 6.49
C ILE A 337 -13.32 8.35 6.64
N LEU A 338 -13.45 9.44 5.88
CA LEU A 338 -12.55 10.60 6.02
C LEU A 338 -12.60 11.20 7.44
N ARG A 339 -13.80 11.33 8.01
CA ARG A 339 -13.97 11.81 9.39
C ARG A 339 -13.25 10.89 10.37
N MET A 340 -13.46 9.58 10.27
CA MET A 340 -12.80 8.60 11.14
C MET A 340 -11.27 8.62 11.02
N VAL A 341 -10.73 8.77 9.80
CA VAL A 341 -9.27 8.91 9.59
C VAL A 341 -8.73 10.15 10.31
N LEU A 342 -9.42 11.28 10.20
CA LEU A 342 -8.99 12.55 10.79
C LEU A 342 -9.14 12.56 12.31
N GLU A 343 -10.19 11.93 12.84
CA GLU A 343 -10.41 11.72 14.28
C GLU A 343 -9.33 10.80 14.86
N ALA A 344 -9.08 9.65 14.23
CA ALA A 344 -8.01 8.73 14.64
C ALA A 344 -6.63 9.41 14.58
N GLN A 345 -6.36 10.19 13.53
CA GLN A 345 -5.11 10.95 13.43
C GLN A 345 -4.98 11.95 14.58
N LYS A 346 -6.03 12.70 14.91
CA LYS A 346 -6.01 13.69 15.98
C LYS A 346 -5.75 13.03 17.34
N GLU A 347 -6.47 11.96 17.65
CA GLU A 347 -6.32 11.22 18.91
C GLU A 347 -4.91 10.63 19.08
N ILE A 348 -4.34 10.09 18.00
CA ILE A 348 -2.96 9.57 18.01
C ILE A 348 -1.96 10.72 18.18
N GLN A 349 -2.17 11.86 17.53
CA GLN A 349 -1.29 13.02 17.67
C GLN A 349 -1.27 13.58 19.09
N GLU A 350 -2.39 13.53 19.81
CA GLU A 350 -2.47 13.95 21.22
C GLU A 350 -1.64 13.05 22.15
N THR A 351 -1.46 11.77 21.82
CA THR A 351 -0.76 10.79 22.66
C THR A 351 0.67 10.50 22.24
N GLN A 352 0.95 10.41 20.94
CA GLN A 352 2.24 10.03 20.35
C GLN A 352 3.01 11.22 19.74
N GLY A 353 2.38 12.40 19.66
CA GLY A 353 2.96 13.61 19.09
C GLY A 353 2.51 13.91 17.66
N GLU A 354 2.62 15.19 17.28
CA GLU A 354 2.07 15.77 16.04
C GLU A 354 2.70 15.22 14.74
N THR A 355 3.80 14.47 14.84
CA THR A 355 4.53 13.97 13.67
C THR A 355 3.82 12.81 12.96
N ILE A 356 2.93 12.09 13.64
CA ILE A 356 2.19 10.99 13.01
C ILE A 356 1.09 11.56 12.11
N GLN A 357 1.15 11.24 10.82
CA GLN A 357 0.13 11.61 9.84
C GLN A 357 -0.41 10.34 9.17
N LEU A 358 -1.70 10.08 9.35
CA LEU A 358 -2.41 8.97 8.69
C LEU A 358 -2.87 9.35 7.29
N ILE A 359 -3.15 10.63 7.06
CA ILE A 359 -3.52 11.20 5.77
C ILE A 359 -2.81 12.54 5.57
N SER A 360 -2.11 12.68 4.45
CA SER A 360 -1.36 13.90 4.14
C SER A 360 -2.26 15.02 3.63
N HIS A 361 -1.80 16.27 3.77
CA HIS A 361 -2.50 17.42 3.18
C HIS A 361 -2.66 17.29 1.65
N GLN A 362 -1.65 16.73 0.97
CA GLN A 362 -1.73 16.49 -0.48
C GLN A 362 -2.85 15.50 -0.84
N GLU A 363 -3.04 14.44 -0.05
CA GLU A 363 -4.14 13.50 -0.24
C GLU A 363 -5.50 14.18 -0.01
N LEU A 364 -5.62 15.02 1.03
CA LEU A 364 -6.85 15.77 1.30
C LEU A 364 -7.24 16.68 0.13
N VAL A 365 -6.29 17.45 -0.41
CA VAL A 365 -6.51 18.30 -1.59
C VAL A 365 -6.89 17.45 -2.81
N ALA A 366 -6.19 16.33 -3.06
CA ALA A 366 -6.50 15.43 -4.16
C ALA A 366 -7.91 14.83 -4.04
N ILE A 367 -8.31 14.43 -2.83
CA ILE A 367 -9.66 13.92 -2.53
C ILE A 367 -10.70 14.99 -2.86
N GLN A 368 -10.50 16.22 -2.38
CA GLN A 368 -11.43 17.34 -2.63
C GLN A 368 -11.59 17.62 -4.13
N VAL A 369 -10.48 17.65 -4.87
CA VAL A 369 -10.50 17.83 -6.34
C VAL A 369 -11.26 16.70 -7.03
N ILE A 370 -11.06 15.45 -6.60
CA ILE A 370 -11.81 14.33 -7.19
C ILE A 370 -13.30 14.41 -6.84
N TRP A 371 -13.65 14.79 -5.61
CA TRP A 371 -15.04 14.97 -5.19
C TRP A 371 -15.75 16.03 -6.05
N TYR A 372 -15.14 17.19 -6.26
CA TYR A 372 -15.67 18.22 -7.17
C TYR A 372 -15.88 17.70 -8.59
N ARG A 373 -14.87 17.02 -9.14
CA ARG A 373 -14.95 16.42 -10.48
C ARG A 373 -16.05 15.37 -10.59
N ASP A 374 -16.29 14.62 -9.51
CA ASP A 374 -17.31 13.58 -9.45
C ASP A 374 -18.71 14.14 -9.08
N GLY A 375 -18.84 15.47 -8.90
CA GLY A 375 -20.11 16.16 -8.56
C GLY A 375 -20.51 16.07 -7.10
N ILE A 376 -19.57 15.74 -6.21
CA ILE A 376 -19.80 15.63 -4.77
C ILE A 376 -19.56 16.99 -4.14
N LEU A 377 -20.63 17.76 -3.93
CA LEU A 377 -20.56 19.09 -3.32
C LEU A 377 -21.03 19.15 -1.87
N ARG A 378 -22.00 18.29 -1.52
CA ARG A 378 -22.60 18.28 -0.17
C ARG A 378 -21.59 17.95 0.91
N GLN A 379 -20.58 17.14 0.59
CA GLN A 379 -19.48 16.83 1.49
C GLN A 379 -18.24 17.59 1.02
N LYS A 380 -17.67 18.43 1.88
CA LYS A 380 -16.40 19.11 1.64
C LYS A 380 -15.35 18.63 2.62
N VAL A 381 -14.17 18.32 2.11
CA VAL A 381 -12.99 17.92 2.89
C VAL A 381 -12.61 19.02 3.88
N ALA A 382 -12.64 20.29 3.45
CA ALA A 382 -12.35 21.43 4.30
C ALA A 382 -13.32 21.50 5.51
N ASP A 383 -14.63 21.37 5.27
CA ASP A 383 -15.64 21.38 6.34
C ASP A 383 -15.43 20.24 7.35
N ILE A 384 -15.13 19.04 6.86
CA ILE A 384 -14.85 17.87 7.72
C ILE A 384 -13.59 18.13 8.54
N TYR A 385 -12.51 18.58 7.91
CA TYR A 385 -11.25 18.89 8.59
C TYR A 385 -11.42 19.98 9.67
N ASN A 386 -12.05 21.09 9.31
CA ASN A 386 -12.29 22.22 10.21
C ASN A 386 -13.15 21.82 11.40
N SER A 387 -14.15 20.95 11.19
CA SER A 387 -14.99 20.44 12.28
C SER A 387 -14.24 19.60 13.33
N ILE A 388 -13.14 18.95 12.93
CA ILE A 388 -12.38 18.05 13.82
C ILE A 388 -11.25 18.80 14.52
N TYR A 389 -10.52 19.63 13.77
CA TYR A 389 -9.35 20.36 14.29
C TYR A 389 -9.69 21.73 14.85
N ASN A 390 -10.93 22.22 14.73
CA ASN A 390 -11.33 23.59 15.08
C ASN A 390 -10.42 24.65 14.43
N THR A 391 -10.04 24.39 13.17
CA THR A 391 -9.18 25.27 12.37
C THR A 391 -9.96 25.91 11.22
N HIS A 392 -9.32 26.85 10.53
CA HIS A 392 -9.84 27.44 9.31
C HIS A 392 -8.95 27.05 8.12
N LEU A 393 -8.94 25.76 7.79
CA LEU A 393 -8.33 25.27 6.56
C LEU A 393 -9.16 25.78 5.38
N ASP A 394 -8.56 26.67 4.60
CA ASP A 394 -9.13 27.18 3.37
C ASP A 394 -8.46 26.52 2.17
N MET A 395 -9.22 25.71 1.42
CA MET A 395 -8.76 25.10 0.16
C MET A 395 -9.14 25.96 -1.07
N SER A 396 -9.55 27.22 -0.85
CA SER A 396 -10.11 28.16 -1.84
C SER A 396 -9.36 28.29 -3.16
N LYS A 397 -8.03 28.28 -3.18
CA LYS A 397 -7.25 28.50 -4.43
C LYS A 397 -7.57 27.52 -5.55
N HIS A 398 -7.97 26.29 -5.23
CA HIS A 398 -8.43 25.30 -6.20
C HIS A 398 -9.96 25.25 -6.32
N GLU A 399 -10.66 25.81 -5.33
CA GLU A 399 -12.12 25.87 -5.28
C GLU A 399 -12.67 27.07 -6.06
N GLU A 400 -11.97 28.20 -6.15
CA GLU A 400 -12.56 29.48 -6.58
C GLU A 400 -13.32 29.40 -7.91
N LYS A 401 -12.77 28.68 -8.90
CA LYS A 401 -13.46 28.43 -10.17
C LYS A 401 -14.67 27.50 -10.05
N PHE A 402 -14.57 26.44 -9.23
CA PHE A 402 -15.67 25.51 -8.98
C PHE A 402 -16.75 26.11 -8.06
N ARG A 403 -16.34 26.98 -7.13
CA ARG A 403 -17.16 27.72 -6.17
C ARG A 403 -17.95 28.80 -6.90
N GLN A 404 -17.32 29.59 -7.78
CA GLN A 404 -18.03 30.52 -8.66
C GLN A 404 -19.05 29.79 -9.54
N GLU A 405 -18.68 28.64 -10.11
CA GLU A 405 -19.61 27.84 -10.90
C GLU A 405 -20.78 27.29 -10.04
N GLU A 406 -20.52 26.85 -8.82
CA GLU A 406 -21.55 26.44 -7.87
C GLU A 406 -22.47 27.59 -7.45
N GLU A 407 -21.90 28.74 -7.07
CA GLU A 407 -22.65 29.94 -6.67
C GLU A 407 -23.58 30.38 -7.80
N LEU A 408 -23.07 30.48 -9.02
CA LEU A 408 -23.88 30.79 -10.21
C LEU A 408 -24.99 29.76 -10.44
N LEU A 409 -24.71 28.47 -10.23
CA LEU A 409 -25.72 27.42 -10.37
C LEU A 409 -26.78 27.51 -9.25
N ARG A 410 -26.40 27.82 -8.01
CA ARG A 410 -27.35 27.98 -6.89
C ARG A 410 -28.16 29.26 -6.98
N GLU A 411 -27.62 30.31 -7.58
CA GLU A 411 -28.37 31.54 -7.90
C GLU A 411 -29.48 31.28 -8.92
N VAL A 412 -29.25 30.36 -9.87
CA VAL A 412 -30.21 30.03 -10.94
C VAL A 412 -31.18 28.92 -10.53
N PHE A 413 -30.73 27.92 -9.78
CA PHE A 413 -31.51 26.74 -9.41
C PHE A 413 -31.78 26.70 -7.90
N VAL A 414 -33.00 27.07 -7.51
CA VAL A 414 -33.47 27.05 -6.10
C VAL A 414 -33.81 25.62 -5.65
N ASP A 415 -34.21 24.75 -6.57
CA ASP A 415 -34.53 23.35 -6.30
C ASP A 415 -33.25 22.48 -6.28
N GLU A 416 -33.04 21.73 -5.18
CA GLU A 416 -31.85 20.90 -4.98
C GLU A 416 -31.74 19.76 -6.01
N ASP A 417 -32.85 19.23 -6.53
CA ASP A 417 -32.82 18.18 -7.54
C ASP A 417 -32.47 18.73 -8.93
N ASP A 418 -32.96 19.92 -9.30
CA ASP A 418 -32.59 20.60 -10.55
C ASP A 418 -31.11 21.03 -10.55
N PHE A 419 -30.64 21.53 -9.41
CA PHE A 419 -29.23 21.85 -9.20
C PHE A 419 -28.34 20.61 -9.40
N ASP A 420 -28.67 19.49 -8.74
CA ASP A 420 -27.94 18.23 -8.84
C ASP A 420 -27.95 17.68 -10.29
N PHE A 421 -29.06 17.80 -11.01
CA PHE A 421 -29.18 17.39 -12.41
C PHE A 421 -28.29 18.21 -13.36
N ILE A 422 -28.37 19.54 -13.31
CA ILE A 422 -27.60 20.43 -14.19
C ILE A 422 -26.11 20.27 -13.92
N GLN A 423 -25.73 20.13 -12.66
CA GLN A 423 -24.34 19.93 -12.30
C GLN A 423 -23.78 18.58 -12.80
N LYS A 424 -24.56 17.50 -12.67
CA LYS A 424 -24.18 16.19 -13.25
C LYS A 424 -24.00 16.29 -14.77
N SER A 425 -24.87 17.03 -15.44
CA SER A 425 -24.80 17.25 -16.89
C SER A 425 -23.52 18.01 -17.29
N LEU A 426 -23.15 19.05 -16.53
CA LEU A 426 -21.88 19.78 -16.73
C LEU A 426 -20.66 18.90 -16.50
N ASN A 427 -20.69 18.01 -15.50
CA ASN A 427 -19.60 17.07 -15.25
C ASN A 427 -19.43 16.02 -16.36
N VAL A 428 -20.54 15.51 -16.92
CA VAL A 428 -20.50 14.64 -18.11
C VAL A 428 -19.85 15.37 -19.29
N LEU A 429 -20.27 16.60 -19.53
CA LEU A 429 -19.72 17.46 -20.59
C LEU A 429 -18.22 17.69 -20.41
N LYS A 430 -17.77 18.09 -19.22
CA LYS A 430 -16.35 18.31 -18.90
C LYS A 430 -15.51 17.05 -19.06
N THR A 431 -15.99 15.93 -18.53
CA THR A 431 -15.28 14.65 -18.60
C THR A 431 -15.12 14.16 -20.04
N LYS A 432 -16.13 14.36 -20.89
CA LYS A 432 -16.10 13.98 -22.31
C LYS A 432 -15.31 14.97 -23.18
N THR A 433 -15.23 16.24 -22.80
CA THR A 433 -14.44 17.25 -23.51
C THR A 433 -12.94 16.99 -23.41
N LEU A 434 -12.49 16.32 -22.33
CA LEU A 434 -11.12 15.87 -22.13
C LEU A 434 -10.76 14.59 -22.91
N MET A 435 -11.73 13.92 -23.55
CA MET A 435 -11.51 12.70 -24.33
C MET A 435 -11.31 13.01 -25.82
N VAL A 436 -10.38 12.30 -26.47
CA VAL A 436 -10.02 12.47 -27.90
C VAL A 436 -11.20 12.20 -28.85
N LYS A 437 -12.24 11.46 -28.42
CA LYS A 437 -13.46 11.20 -29.20
C LYS A 437 -14.73 11.45 -28.37
N LYS A 438 -15.59 12.38 -28.80
CA LYS A 438 -16.84 12.79 -28.14
C LYS A 438 -18.06 11.87 -28.41
N ARG A 439 -17.85 10.58 -28.70
CA ARG A 439 -18.98 9.67 -29.04
C ARG A 439 -19.86 9.37 -27.81
N GLY A 440 -21.18 9.40 -28.01
CA GLY A 440 -22.19 9.05 -26.99
C GLY A 440 -22.43 10.11 -25.92
N LEU A 441 -22.11 11.38 -26.17
CA LEU A 441 -22.43 12.47 -25.25
C LEU A 441 -23.94 12.77 -25.22
N SER A 442 -24.60 12.79 -26.39
CA SER A 442 -26.07 12.98 -26.50
C SER A 442 -26.82 11.95 -25.68
N SER A 443 -26.46 10.67 -25.81
CA SER A 443 -27.09 9.58 -25.05
C SER A 443 -26.87 9.69 -23.55
N ASP A 444 -25.70 10.16 -23.11
CA ASP A 444 -25.40 10.30 -21.68
C ASP A 444 -26.19 11.47 -21.06
N ILE A 445 -26.40 12.55 -21.81
CA ILE A 445 -27.25 13.69 -21.40
C ILE A 445 -28.73 13.29 -21.42
N GLU A 446 -29.19 12.59 -22.47
CA GLU A 446 -30.57 12.09 -22.56
C GLU A 446 -30.93 11.19 -21.37
N ASN A 447 -30.03 10.28 -20.95
CA ASN A 447 -30.24 9.44 -19.78
C ASN A 447 -30.36 10.27 -18.47
N LEU A 448 -29.55 11.32 -18.31
CA LEU A 448 -29.63 12.19 -17.14
C LEU A 448 -30.97 12.95 -17.11
N VAL A 449 -31.45 13.42 -18.27
CA VAL A 449 -32.74 14.10 -18.40
C VAL A 449 -33.88 13.16 -18.02
N GLU A 450 -33.84 11.91 -18.50
CA GLU A 450 -34.80 10.88 -18.11
C GLU A 450 -34.77 10.61 -16.60
N GLU A 451 -33.60 10.53 -15.97
CA GLU A 451 -33.47 10.31 -14.52
C GLU A 451 -34.09 11.45 -13.70
N ALA A 452 -33.84 12.71 -14.09
CA ALA A 452 -34.37 13.89 -13.41
C ALA A 452 -35.90 14.02 -13.53
N ILE A 453 -36.45 13.83 -14.73
CA ILE A 453 -37.91 13.86 -14.97
C ILE A 453 -38.63 12.80 -14.13
N ASN A 454 -37.97 11.66 -13.91
CA ASN A 454 -38.55 10.52 -13.23
C ASN A 454 -38.42 10.55 -11.70
N LYS A 455 -37.59 11.44 -11.13
CA LYS A 455 -37.53 11.73 -9.69
C LYS A 455 -38.68 12.65 -9.23
N LYS A 456 -39.19 13.50 -10.12
CA LYS A 456 -40.27 14.46 -9.85
C LYS A 456 -41.68 13.88 -10.03
N LYS A 457 -41.79 12.62 -10.46
CA LYS A 457 -43.03 11.82 -10.48
C LYS A 457 -43.02 10.86 -9.31
#